data_AF-A0A4Q3CXT7-F1
#
_entry.id   AF-A0A4Q3CXT7-F1
#
_cell.length_a   1.000
_cell.length_b   1.000
_cell.length_c   1.000
_cell.angle_alpha   90.00
_cell.angle_beta   90.00
_cell.angle_gamma   90.00
#
_symmetry.space_group_name_H-M   'P 1'
#
loop_
_entity.id
_entity.type
_entity.pdbx_description
1 polymer ?
#
loop_
_entity_poly.entity_id
_entity_poly.type
_entity_poly.pdbx_seq_one_letter_code
_entity_poly.pdbx_strand_id
1 'polypeptide(L)'
;MGERLAIEITTIRHGSSIFPVGLTVFDLDGLGGIYIPGAINRDVAKASADRSMQTLGVTTLSDSWGAQAAGAGIEAAKGLFSKKVKLVKVNLKAGYAILLKDEKQKDN
;
A
#
# COMPACT_ATOMS: atom_id res chain seq x y z
N MET A 1 4.38 -5.63 -9.39
CA MET A 1 3.03 -5.07 -9.60
C MET A 1 2.58 -4.19 -8.42
N GLY A 2 3.41 -3.26 -7.91
CA GLY A 2 3.08 -2.46 -6.71
C GLY A 2 3.46 -0.98 -6.77
N GLU A 3 3.91 -0.50 -7.93
CA GLU A 3 4.26 0.91 -8.16
C GLU A 3 3.21 1.64 -8.99
N ARG A 4 1.98 1.12 -9.06
CA ARG A 4 0.90 1.77 -9.81
C ARG A 4 -0.30 2.04 -8.94
N LEU A 5 -0.82 3.26 -9.08
CA LEU A 5 -2.08 3.66 -8.49
C LEU A 5 -3.20 3.30 -9.47
N ALA A 6 -3.97 2.26 -9.15
CA ALA A 6 -5.21 1.95 -9.86
C ALA A 6 -6.26 3.03 -9.53
N ILE A 7 -6.93 3.54 -10.55
CA ILE A 7 -7.97 4.56 -10.42
C ILE A 7 -9.15 4.16 -11.30
N GLU A 8 -10.35 4.22 -10.71
CA GLU A 8 -11.63 4.09 -11.40
C GLU A 8 -12.37 5.43 -11.32
N ILE A 9 -12.89 5.90 -12.45
CA ILE A 9 -13.78 7.05 -12.51
C ILE A 9 -15.21 6.53 -12.55
N THR A 10 -15.96 6.83 -11.49
CA THR A 10 -17.35 6.37 -11.32
C THR A 10 -18.39 7.38 -11.77
N THR A 11 -18.00 8.66 -11.90
CA THR A 11 -18.88 9.72 -12.39
C THR A 11 -18.10 10.76 -13.18
N ILE A 12 -18.76 11.37 -14.15
CA ILE A 12 -18.27 12.56 -14.87
C ILE A 12 -19.34 13.66 -14.85
N ARG A 13 -18.90 14.91 -14.86
CA ARG A 13 -19.80 16.07 -14.97
C ARG A 13 -19.75 16.63 -16.38
N HIS A 14 -20.92 16.88 -16.96
CA HIS A 14 -21.06 17.61 -18.21
C HIS A 14 -22.14 18.69 -18.05
N GLY A 15 -21.75 19.96 -18.19
CA GLY A 15 -22.62 21.11 -17.88
C GLY A 15 -23.06 21.13 -16.41
N SER A 16 -24.37 21.07 -16.18
CA SER A 16 -24.99 21.02 -14.84
C SER A 16 -25.36 19.62 -14.37
N SER A 17 -25.02 18.57 -15.15
CA SER A 17 -25.44 17.19 -14.88
C SER A 17 -24.25 16.30 -14.52
N ILE A 18 -24.49 15.31 -13.65
CA ILE A 18 -23.52 14.28 -13.26
C ILE A 18 -24.01 12.96 -13.84
N PHE A 19 -23.13 12.25 -14.54
CA PHE A 19 -23.42 10.98 -15.20
C PHE A 19 -22.64 9.84 -14.54
N PRO A 20 -23.29 8.73 -14.17
CA PRO A 20 -22.58 7.53 -13.73
C PRO A 20 -21.82 6.92 -14.91
N VAL A 21 -20.57 6.55 -14.67
CA VAL A 21 -19.69 5.90 -15.66
C VAL A 21 -18.89 4.78 -14.98
N GLY A 22 -18.21 3.95 -15.76
CA GLY A 22 -17.23 2.99 -15.25
C GLY A 22 -16.00 3.03 -16.15
N LEU A 23 -15.11 3.99 -15.90
CA LEU A 23 -13.91 4.19 -16.70
C LEU A 23 -12.66 3.84 -15.90
N THR A 24 -11.78 3.05 -16.48
CA THR A 24 -10.48 2.71 -15.91
C THR A 24 -9.42 3.69 -16.43
N VAL A 25 -8.57 4.16 -15.52
CA VAL A 25 -7.46 5.06 -15.85
C VAL A 25 -6.27 4.27 -16.34
N PHE A 26 -5.70 4.73 -17.46
CA PHE A 26 -4.42 4.28 -17.99
C PHE A 26 -3.45 5.46 -17.98
N ASP A 27 -2.18 5.17 -17.71
CA ASP A 27 -1.10 6.14 -17.85
C ASP A 27 -0.80 6.38 -19.34
N LEU A 28 -0.02 7.42 -19.65
CA LEU A 28 0.34 7.78 -21.02
C LEU A 28 1.23 6.74 -21.71
N ASP A 29 1.81 5.80 -20.94
CA ASP A 29 2.53 4.65 -21.46
C ASP A 29 1.61 3.50 -21.91
N GLY A 30 0.28 3.67 -21.78
CA GLY A 30 -0.71 2.68 -22.19
C GLY A 30 -0.95 1.57 -21.17
N LEU A 31 -0.36 1.65 -19.98
CA LEU A 31 -0.54 0.66 -18.91
C LEU A 31 -1.60 1.13 -17.90
N GLY A 32 -2.34 0.17 -17.33
CA GLY A 32 -3.39 0.43 -16.36
C GLY A 32 -2.85 1.03 -15.05
N GLY A 33 -3.51 2.10 -14.58
CA GLY A 33 -3.11 2.86 -13.40
C GLY A 33 -1.89 3.77 -13.63
N ILE A 34 -1.74 4.78 -12.78
CA ILE A 34 -0.66 5.78 -12.89
C ILE A 34 0.63 5.25 -12.25
N TYR A 35 1.77 5.41 -12.92
CA TYR A 35 3.07 5.03 -12.37
C TYR A 35 3.49 5.94 -11.21
N ILE A 36 3.70 5.34 -10.03
CA ILE A 36 4.14 5.99 -8.79
C ILE A 36 5.49 5.39 -8.35
N PRO A 37 6.62 6.01 -8.74
CA PRO A 37 7.93 5.48 -8.42
C PRO A 37 8.17 5.44 -6.90
N GLY A 38 8.75 4.35 -6.40
CA GLY A 38 9.20 4.24 -5.01
C GLY A 38 8.13 3.88 -3.99
N ALA A 39 6.89 3.61 -4.41
CA ALA A 39 5.81 3.15 -3.53
C ALA A 39 6.17 1.81 -2.84
N ILE A 40 6.79 0.87 -3.57
CA ILE A 40 7.21 -0.43 -3.02
C ILE A 40 8.46 -0.30 -2.14
N ASN A 41 9.44 0.50 -2.56
CA ASN A 41 10.74 0.59 -1.88
C ASN A 41 10.60 1.07 -0.43
N ARG A 42 9.66 1.99 -0.15
CA ARG A 42 9.38 2.46 1.22
C ARG A 42 8.78 1.38 2.11
N ASP A 43 7.88 0.56 1.58
CA ASP A 43 7.22 -0.49 2.34
C ASP A 43 8.19 -1.63 2.70
N VAL A 44 9.07 -2.00 1.76
CA VAL A 44 10.11 -3.01 1.99
C VAL A 44 11.13 -2.51 3.02
N ALA A 45 11.61 -1.27 2.90
CA ALA A 45 12.56 -0.68 3.86
C ALA A 45 11.97 -0.65 5.28
N LYS A 46 10.69 -0.28 5.42
CA LYS A 46 10.00 -0.29 6.72
C LYS A 46 9.84 -1.69 7.29
N ALA A 47 9.45 -2.68 6.47
CA ALA A 47 9.32 -4.06 6.92
C ALA A 47 10.66 -4.64 7.38
N SER A 48 11.76 -4.32 6.70
CA SER A 48 13.11 -4.72 7.09
C SER A 48 13.57 -4.06 8.39
N ALA A 49 13.35 -2.75 8.55
CA ALA A 49 13.67 -2.02 9.78
C ALA A 49 12.88 -2.56 11.00
N ASP A 50 11.58 -2.82 10.83
CA ASP A 50 10.72 -3.38 11.90
C ASP A 50 11.22 -4.77 12.35
N ARG A 51 11.72 -5.63 11.44
CA ARG A 51 12.35 -6.92 11.78
C ARG A 51 13.68 -6.75 12.52
N SER A 52 14.56 -5.87 12.05
CA SER A 52 15.86 -5.64 12.69
C SER A 52 15.69 -5.11 14.13
N MET A 53 14.71 -4.24 14.38
CA MET A 53 14.38 -3.80 15.74
C MET A 53 13.86 -4.92 16.63
N GLN A 54 13.03 -5.83 16.10
CA GLN A 54 12.58 -7.02 16.84
C GLN A 54 13.75 -7.93 17.22
N THR A 55 14.71 -8.13 16.31
CA THR A 55 15.92 -8.92 16.59
C THR A 55 16.79 -8.27 17.65
N LEU A 56 17.05 -6.95 17.54
CA LEU A 56 17.88 -6.24 18.52
C LEU A 56 17.28 -6.24 19.94
N GLY A 57 15.96 -6.16 20.08
CA GLY A 57 15.28 -6.27 21.38
C GLY A 57 15.28 -7.67 21.98
N VAL A 58 15.49 -8.72 21.18
CA VAL A 58 15.64 -10.11 21.65
C VAL A 58 17.08 -10.38 22.07
N THR A 59 18.08 -9.86 21.34
CA THR A 59 19.49 -10.12 21.64
C THR A 59 20.00 -9.34 22.87
N THR A 60 19.42 -8.19 23.20
CA THR A 60 19.81 -7.44 24.42
C THR A 60 19.17 -7.97 25.71
N LEU A 61 18.20 -8.90 25.61
CA LEU A 61 17.56 -9.54 26.78
C LEU A 61 18.13 -10.93 27.07
N SER A 62 18.95 -11.49 26.18
CA SER A 62 19.52 -12.84 26.31
C SER A 62 20.83 -12.92 27.11
N ASP A 63 21.45 -11.80 27.50
CA ASP A 63 22.73 -11.79 28.22
C ASP A 63 22.58 -11.85 29.76
N SER A 64 21.39 -12.15 30.29
CA SER A 64 21.22 -12.50 31.71
C SER A 64 20.69 -13.93 31.84
N TRP A 65 21.61 -14.87 32.05
CA TRP A 65 21.42 -16.31 32.18
C TRP A 65 20.72 -16.73 33.49
N GLY A 66 19.71 -15.98 33.95
CA GLY A 66 19.03 -16.20 35.24
C GLY A 66 17.50 -16.04 35.26
N ALA A 67 16.85 -15.70 34.14
CA ALA A 67 15.42 -15.34 34.11
C ALA A 67 14.49 -16.35 33.38
N GLN A 68 15.00 -17.53 33.00
CA GLN A 68 14.27 -18.55 32.22
C GLN A 68 13.15 -19.31 32.97
N ALA A 69 12.70 -18.85 34.14
CA ALA A 69 11.66 -19.53 34.94
C ALA A 69 10.28 -18.84 34.94
N ALA A 70 10.13 -17.63 34.40
CA ALA A 70 8.85 -16.88 34.45
C ALA A 70 8.13 -16.73 33.09
N GLY A 71 8.70 -17.25 31.99
CA GLY A 71 8.36 -16.79 30.63
C GLY A 71 7.25 -17.53 29.87
N ALA A 72 6.78 -18.70 30.33
CA ALA A 72 5.94 -19.58 29.49
C ALA A 72 4.48 -19.10 29.30
N GLY A 73 4.04 -18.06 30.00
CA GLY A 73 2.63 -17.63 30.01
C GLY A 73 2.28 -16.44 29.11
N ILE A 74 3.25 -15.69 28.57
CA ILE A 74 3.01 -14.36 27.95
C ILE A 74 3.28 -14.34 26.44
N GLU A 75 3.98 -15.33 25.88
CA GLU A 75 4.36 -15.34 24.46
C GLU A 75 3.17 -15.43 23.49
N ALA A 76 2.05 -16.02 23.90
CA ALA A 76 0.87 -16.17 23.05
C ALA A 76 0.08 -14.85 22.83
N ALA A 77 0.12 -13.92 23.77
CA ALA A 77 -0.69 -12.69 23.69
C ALA A 77 -0.05 -11.59 22.82
N LYS A 78 1.25 -11.71 22.48
CA LYS A 78 1.99 -10.66 21.75
C LYS A 78 1.83 -10.73 20.22
N GLY A 79 1.33 -11.85 19.69
CA GLY A 79 1.22 -12.11 18.26
C GLY A 79 0.14 -11.30 17.52
N LEU A 80 -0.73 -10.59 18.23
CA LEU A 80 -1.86 -9.86 17.64
C LEU A 80 -1.75 -8.34 17.75
N PHE A 81 -0.54 -7.79 17.90
CA PHE A 81 -0.36 -6.36 17.62
C PHE A 81 -0.45 -6.13 16.12
N SER A 82 -1.68 -5.80 15.73
CA SER A 82 -2.17 -5.58 14.39
C SER A 82 -1.15 -4.79 13.59
N LYS A 83 -0.66 -5.39 12.49
CA LYS A 83 0.02 -4.66 11.42
C LYS A 83 -0.89 -3.49 11.08
N LYS A 84 -0.61 -2.31 11.63
CA LYS A 84 -1.36 -1.09 11.33
C LYS A 84 -1.01 -0.80 9.88
N VAL A 85 -1.83 -1.32 8.95
CA VAL A 85 -1.63 -1.18 7.51
C VAL A 85 -1.69 0.30 7.24
N LYS A 86 -0.52 0.93 7.21
CA LYS A 86 -0.41 2.36 7.01
C LYS A 86 -0.69 2.57 5.54
N LEU A 87 -1.84 3.15 5.22
CA LEU A 87 -2.23 3.49 3.85
C LEU A 87 -1.04 4.16 3.14
N VAL A 88 -0.60 3.59 2.02
CA VAL A 88 0.45 4.18 1.19
C VAL A 88 -0.17 5.42 0.53
N LYS A 89 0.03 6.58 1.17
CA LYS A 89 -0.36 7.87 0.61
C LYS A 89 0.61 8.23 -0.50
N VAL A 90 0.07 8.50 -1.69
CA VAL A 90 0.81 8.97 -2.87
C VAL A 90 0.34 10.38 -3.21
N ASN A 91 1.25 11.23 -3.69
CA ASN A 91 0.91 12.57 -4.16
C ASN A 91 1.00 12.58 -5.69
N LEU A 92 -0.08 12.99 -6.36
CA LEU A 92 -0.13 13.17 -7.80
C LEU A 92 -0.04 14.67 -8.12
N LYS A 93 0.76 15.04 -9.11
CA LYS A 93 0.84 16.44 -9.56
C LYS A 93 -0.49 16.85 -10.22
N ALA A 94 -0.94 18.07 -9.96
CA ALA A 94 -2.09 18.63 -10.68
C ALA A 94 -1.80 18.69 -12.19
N GLY A 95 -2.85 18.52 -13.00
CA GLY A 95 -2.73 18.53 -14.47
C GLY A 95 -2.05 17.29 -15.06
N TYR A 96 -1.89 16.22 -14.30
CA TYR A 96 -1.39 14.95 -14.83
C TYR A 96 -2.35 14.43 -15.91
N ALA A 97 -1.84 14.29 -17.14
CA ALA A 97 -2.64 13.78 -18.25
C ALA A 97 -2.78 12.26 -18.15
N ILE A 98 -4.00 11.78 -18.37
CA ILE A 98 -4.36 10.37 -18.28
C ILE A 98 -5.17 9.96 -19.50
N LEU A 99 -5.22 8.66 -19.73
CA LEU A 99 -6.12 8.04 -20.68
C LEU A 99 -7.29 7.39 -19.93
N LEU A 100 -8.48 7.45 -20.51
CA LEU A 100 -9.68 6.81 -19.98
C LEU A 100 -10.11 5.70 -20.92
N LYS A 101 -10.35 4.51 -20.37
CA LYS A 101 -10.90 3.37 -21.10
C LYS A 101 -12.25 2.99 -20.51
N ASP A 102 -13.26 2.87 -21.35
CA ASP A 102 -14.53 2.23 -20.97
C ASP A 102 -14.34 0.71 -21.02
N GLU A 103 -14.50 0.04 -19.88
CA GLU A 103 -14.36 -1.42 -19.81
C GLU A 103 -15.54 -2.18 -20.42
N LYS A 104 -16.69 -1.51 -20.61
CA LYS A 104 -17.90 -2.10 -21.17
C LYS A 104 -17.99 -1.93 -22.68
N GLN A 105 -17.19 -1.04 -23.25
CA GLN A 105 -17.13 -0.84 -24.69
C GLN A 105 -16.26 -1.94 -25.31
N LYS A 106 -16.87 -2.78 -26.14
CA LYS A 106 -16.13 -3.79 -26.91
C LYS A 106 -15.34 -3.09 -28.01
N ASP A 107 -14.05 -3.40 -28.09
CA ASP A 107 -13.22 -3.04 -29.24
C ASP A 107 -13.83 -3.74 -30.47
N ASN A 108 -14.35 -2.96 -31.42
CA ASN A 108 -14.91 -3.46 -32.69
C ASN A 108 -13.80 -3.79 -33.69
#